data_AF-A0A9K3P1P5-F1
#
_entry.id   AF-A0A9K3P1P5-F1
#
_cell.length_a   1.000
_cell.length_b   1.000
_cell.length_c   1.000
_cell.angle_alpha   90.00
_cell.angle_beta   90.00
_cell.angle_gamma   90.00
#
_symmetry.space_group_name_H-M   'P 1'
#
loop_
_entity.id
_entity.type
_entity.pdbx_description
1 polymer ?
#
loop_
_entity_poly.entity_id
_entity_poly.type
_entity_poly.pdbx_seq_one_letter_code
_entity_poly.pdbx_strand_id
1 'polypeptide(L)'
;MPIINFTLNNSIFDFEAKLMLSTLLIICLLLSGIYIIKTTSTRVYLVDFACYKPPDTQKRTREWMINKAQHSGYFSENIMEFMKKVFGKSGIGDSTYLSEVYLKQIANPCIDESRREMEMSVFGSIDMLLAKTGVRCEDIGILIVNCCIYNTMPSLSSMIVNKYKLKDCILSYNLVGMGCSAGLMAIGLAQQLLQVFSECSLHY
;
A
#
# COMPACT_ATOMS: atom_id res chain seq x y z
N MET A 1 31.41 17.47 68.02
CA MET A 1 31.07 16.59 66.89
C MET A 1 29.65 16.72 66.28
N PRO A 2 28.76 17.70 66.61
CA PRO A 2 27.47 17.81 65.90
C PRO A 2 27.48 18.80 64.71
N ILE A 3 28.36 19.80 64.71
CA ILE A 3 28.36 20.89 63.70
C ILE A 3 28.81 20.37 62.32
N ILE A 4 29.79 19.47 62.27
CA ILE A 4 30.31 18.87 61.02
C ILE A 4 29.27 17.94 60.38
N ASN A 5 28.50 17.19 61.18
CA ASN A 5 27.42 16.34 60.66
C ASN A 5 26.26 17.17 60.09
N PHE A 6 25.95 18.33 60.68
CA PHE A 6 24.88 19.21 60.19
C PHE A 6 25.22 19.85 58.84
N THR A 7 26.46 20.30 58.64
CA THR A 7 26.91 20.86 57.36
C THR A 7 27.05 19.80 56.26
N LEU A 8 27.54 18.59 56.59
CA LEU A 8 27.58 17.47 55.66
C LEU A 8 26.17 17.05 55.22
N ASN A 9 25.22 16.92 56.15
CA ASN A 9 23.83 16.57 55.81
C ASN A 9 23.16 17.59 54.89
N ASN A 10 23.33 18.90 55.16
CA ASN A 10 22.79 19.93 54.27
C ASN A 10 23.44 19.90 52.88
N SER A 11 24.74 19.65 52.79
CA SER A 11 25.44 19.55 51.50
C SER A 11 25.02 18.32 50.67
N ILE A 12 24.75 17.19 51.33
CA ILE A 12 24.26 15.96 50.69
C ILE A 12 22.81 16.13 50.24
N PHE A 13 21.97 16.75 51.07
CA PHE A 13 20.58 17.07 50.74
C PHE A 13 20.48 18.04 49.54
N ASP A 14 21.33 19.07 49.49
CA ASP A 14 21.41 19.98 48.34
C ASP A 14 21.89 19.29 47.07
N PHE A 15 22.80 18.32 47.18
CA PHE A 15 23.28 17.52 46.04
C PHE A 15 22.18 16.60 45.50
N GLU A 16 21.46 15.88 46.36
CA GLU A 16 20.33 15.05 45.95
C GLU A 16 19.18 15.87 45.35
N ALA A 17 18.87 17.03 45.93
CA ALA A 17 17.86 17.94 45.41
C ALA A 17 18.22 18.48 44.01
N LYS A 18 19.49 18.84 43.78
CA LYS A 18 19.98 19.24 42.46
C LYS A 18 19.93 18.10 41.45
N LEU A 19 20.28 16.89 41.87
CA LEU A 19 20.21 15.70 41.02
C LEU A 19 18.76 15.42 40.60
N MET A 20 17.82 15.42 41.55
CA MET A 20 16.39 15.27 41.30
C MET A 20 15.81 16.37 40.40
N LEU A 21 16.22 17.61 40.60
CA LEU A 21 15.77 18.71 39.75
C LEU A 21 16.30 18.55 38.31
N SER A 22 17.56 18.15 38.15
CA SER A 22 18.14 17.93 36.82
C SER A 22 17.48 16.76 36.08
N THR A 23 17.17 15.65 36.77
CA THR A 23 16.49 14.51 36.16
C THR A 23 15.06 14.85 35.76
N LEU A 24 14.34 15.60 36.60
CA LEU A 24 13.00 16.10 36.27
C LEU A 24 13.04 17.02 35.04
N LEU A 25 14.03 17.91 34.95
CA LEU A 25 14.18 18.83 33.83
C LEU A 25 14.51 18.10 32.53
N ILE A 26 15.38 17.09 32.57
CA ILE A 26 15.68 16.22 31.42
C ILE A 26 14.41 15.47 30.97
N ILE A 27 13.64 14.89 31.91
CA ILE A 27 12.38 14.20 31.58
C ILE A 27 11.40 15.17 30.93
N CYS A 28 11.24 16.38 31.47
CA CYS A 28 10.38 17.41 30.88
C CYS A 28 10.80 17.81 29.46
N LEU A 29 12.11 17.94 29.21
CA LEU A 29 12.64 18.24 27.86
C LEU A 29 12.44 17.08 26.88
N LEU A 30 12.59 15.84 27.34
CA LEU A 30 12.32 14.67 26.50
C LEU A 30 10.83 14.56 26.16
N LEU A 31 9.95 14.76 27.14
CA LEU A 31 8.50 14.73 26.94
C LEU A 31 8.02 15.87 26.03
N SER A 32 8.57 17.08 26.19
CA SER A 32 8.25 18.20 25.30
C SER A 32 8.77 17.96 23.88
N GLY A 33 9.97 17.40 23.73
CA GLY A 33 10.51 16.98 22.44
C GLY A 33 9.61 15.96 21.74
N ILE A 34 9.21 14.89 22.43
CA ILE A 34 8.29 13.87 21.90
C ILE A 34 6.93 14.49 21.54
N TYR A 35 6.41 15.39 22.38
CA TYR A 35 5.14 16.06 22.13
C TYR A 35 5.21 16.92 20.87
N ILE A 36 6.26 17.74 20.71
CA ILE A 36 6.47 18.59 19.54
C ILE A 36 6.62 17.74 18.28
N ILE A 37 7.41 16.66 18.32
CA ILE A 37 7.56 15.74 17.16
C ILE A 37 6.20 15.15 16.77
N LYS A 38 5.39 14.72 17.74
CA LYS A 38 4.05 14.19 17.46
C LYS A 38 3.10 15.24 16.89
N THR A 39 3.18 16.50 17.34
CA THR A 39 2.25 17.55 16.91
C THR A 39 2.64 18.19 15.58
N THR A 40 3.92 18.12 15.21
CA THR A 40 4.48 18.70 13.97
C THR A 40 4.48 17.75 12.78
N SER A 41 4.18 16.47 12.98
CA SER A 41 4.11 15.49 11.89
C SER A 41 3.17 15.97 10.79
N THR A 42 3.70 16.07 9.57
CA THR A 42 2.97 16.55 8.40
C THR A 42 1.75 15.65 8.17
N ARG A 43 0.58 16.26 8.04
CA ARG A 43 -0.65 15.51 7.75
C ARG A 43 -0.60 15.02 6.30
N VAL A 44 -0.81 13.72 6.11
CA VAL A 44 -0.88 13.07 4.80
C VAL A 44 -2.33 12.82 4.42
N TYR A 45 -2.69 13.14 3.19
CA TYR A 45 -4.06 13.04 2.68
C TYR A 45 -4.10 12.22 1.39
N LEU A 46 -5.15 11.40 1.24
CA LEU A 46 -5.51 10.82 -0.04
C LEU A 46 -6.23 11.88 -0.86
N VAL A 47 -5.60 12.36 -1.93
CA VAL A 47 -6.16 13.39 -2.81
C VAL A 47 -7.19 12.78 -3.75
N ASP A 48 -6.85 11.67 -4.39
CA ASP A 48 -7.71 11.04 -5.40
C ASP A 48 -7.39 9.54 -5.55
N PHE A 49 -8.27 8.79 -6.23
CA PHE A 49 -8.12 7.40 -6.61
C PHE A 49 -8.84 7.11 -7.94
N ALA A 50 -8.33 6.10 -8.67
CA ALA A 50 -8.97 5.58 -9.86
C ALA A 50 -8.94 4.05 -9.86
N CYS A 51 -9.97 3.43 -10.43
CA CYS A 51 -10.07 1.98 -10.58
C CYS A 51 -10.39 1.66 -12.04
N TYR A 52 -9.55 0.84 -12.67
CA TYR A 52 -9.86 0.32 -13.99
C TYR A 52 -11.09 -0.58 -13.96
N LYS A 53 -12.05 -0.31 -14.86
CA LYS A 53 -13.22 -1.13 -15.10
C LYS A 53 -13.04 -1.85 -16.44
N PRO A 54 -12.98 -3.20 -16.47
CA PRO A 54 -12.87 -3.92 -17.73
C PRO A 54 -14.11 -3.70 -18.62
N PRO A 55 -13.98 -3.87 -19.95
CA PRO A 55 -15.11 -3.86 -20.88
C PRO A 55 -16.22 -4.84 -20.51
N ASP A 56 -17.47 -4.51 -20.88
CA ASP A 56 -18.63 -5.38 -20.64
C ASP A 56 -18.53 -6.74 -21.36
N THR A 57 -17.68 -6.85 -22.39
CA THR A 57 -17.37 -8.13 -23.05
C THR A 57 -16.71 -9.14 -22.11
N GLN A 58 -16.12 -8.69 -20.99
CA GLN A 58 -15.53 -9.52 -19.94
C GLN A 58 -16.48 -9.80 -18.76
N LYS A 59 -17.66 -9.19 -18.75
CA LYS A 59 -18.67 -9.33 -17.69
C LYS A 59 -19.40 -10.67 -17.79
N ARG A 60 -19.53 -11.40 -16.69
CA ARG A 60 -20.12 -12.75 -16.65
C ARG A 60 -21.11 -12.93 -15.51
N THR A 61 -22.06 -13.85 -15.75
CA THR A 61 -23.02 -14.32 -14.76
C THR A 61 -22.44 -15.50 -13.99
N ARG A 62 -22.98 -15.76 -12.79
CA ARG A 62 -22.66 -16.98 -12.03
C ARG A 62 -22.97 -18.24 -12.83
N GLU A 63 -24.11 -18.25 -13.52
CA GLU A 63 -24.52 -19.39 -14.34
C GLU A 63 -23.50 -19.69 -15.43
N TRP A 64 -23.02 -18.66 -16.13
CA TRP A 64 -21.97 -18.83 -17.14
C TRP A 64 -20.70 -19.43 -16.55
N MET A 65 -20.26 -18.96 -15.37
CA MET A 65 -19.07 -19.50 -14.70
C MET A 65 -19.25 -20.97 -14.29
N ILE A 66 -20.42 -21.33 -13.75
CA ILE A 66 -20.76 -22.71 -13.38
C ILE A 66 -20.76 -23.60 -14.62
N ASN A 67 -21.44 -23.18 -15.69
CA ASN A 67 -21.48 -23.92 -16.95
C ASN A 67 -20.08 -24.11 -17.52
N LYS A 68 -19.25 -23.06 -17.52
CA LYS A 68 -17.87 -23.17 -17.99
C LYS A 68 -17.03 -24.16 -17.18
N ALA A 69 -17.16 -24.14 -15.85
CA ALA A 69 -16.47 -25.10 -14.99
C ALA A 69 -16.94 -26.54 -15.25
N GLN A 70 -18.24 -26.78 -15.42
CA GLN A 70 -18.76 -28.11 -15.77
C GLN A 70 -18.17 -28.63 -17.09
N HIS A 71 -18.12 -27.78 -18.13
CA HIS A 71 -17.59 -28.16 -19.44
C HIS A 71 -16.07 -28.29 -19.47
N SER A 72 -15.36 -27.82 -18.45
CA SER A 72 -13.90 -27.93 -18.38
C SER A 72 -13.41 -29.36 -18.16
N GLY A 73 -14.26 -30.24 -17.63
CA GLY A 73 -13.92 -31.63 -17.32
C GLY A 73 -12.99 -31.83 -16.12
N TYR A 74 -12.54 -30.75 -15.45
CA TYR A 74 -11.61 -30.83 -14.32
C TYR A 74 -12.26 -31.12 -12.96
N PHE A 75 -13.59 -31.01 -12.86
CA PHE A 75 -14.30 -31.07 -11.59
C PHE A 75 -15.30 -32.21 -11.56
N SER A 76 -15.22 -33.04 -10.52
CA SER A 76 -16.22 -34.07 -10.23
C SER A 76 -17.55 -33.44 -9.79
N GLU A 77 -18.63 -34.22 -9.86
CA GLU A 77 -19.98 -33.75 -9.59
C GLU A 77 -20.15 -33.18 -8.17
N ASN A 78 -19.57 -33.84 -7.17
CA ASN A 78 -19.54 -33.36 -5.78
C ASN A 78 -18.80 -32.02 -5.62
N ILE A 79 -17.70 -31.80 -6.34
CA ILE A 79 -16.98 -30.51 -6.34
C ILE A 79 -17.84 -29.45 -7.04
N MET A 80 -18.53 -29.81 -8.13
CA MET A 80 -19.44 -28.91 -8.82
C MET A 80 -20.61 -28.45 -7.95
N GLU A 81 -21.22 -29.35 -7.19
CA GLU A 81 -22.27 -28.98 -6.22
C GLU A 81 -21.75 -28.05 -5.13
N PHE A 82 -20.56 -28.34 -4.58
CA PHE A 82 -19.91 -27.47 -3.60
C PHE A 82 -19.65 -26.08 -4.18
N MET A 83 -19.10 -26.00 -5.39
CA MET A 83 -18.80 -24.74 -6.07
C MET A 83 -20.07 -23.92 -6.33
N LYS A 84 -21.19 -24.56 -6.74
CA LYS A 84 -22.50 -23.89 -6.86
C LYS A 84 -22.95 -23.27 -5.53
N LYS A 85 -22.82 -23.99 -4.41
CA LYS A 85 -23.13 -23.48 -3.07
C LYS A 85 -22.23 -22.31 -2.69
N VAL A 86 -20.93 -22.39 -2.98
CA VAL A 86 -19.97 -21.29 -2.74
C VAL A 86 -20.33 -20.06 -3.57
N PHE A 87 -20.59 -20.22 -4.88
CA PHE A 87 -21.02 -19.09 -5.71
C PHE A 87 -22.28 -18.44 -5.16
N GLY A 88 -23.29 -19.22 -4.78
CA GLY A 88 -24.53 -18.71 -4.19
C GLY A 88 -24.35 -17.93 -2.87
N LYS A 89 -23.27 -18.18 -2.13
CA LYS A 89 -22.98 -17.53 -0.83
C LYS A 89 -21.82 -16.52 -0.84
N SER A 90 -21.13 -16.37 -1.96
CA SER A 90 -19.90 -15.55 -2.08
C SER A 90 -20.11 -14.03 -2.15
N GLY A 91 -21.35 -13.55 -2.34
CA GLY A 91 -21.62 -12.13 -2.60
C GLY A 91 -21.25 -11.62 -4.01
N ILE A 92 -20.74 -12.48 -4.90
CA ILE A 92 -20.32 -12.14 -6.27
C ILE A 92 -21.51 -12.08 -7.24
N GLY A 93 -22.01 -10.89 -7.61
CA GLY A 93 -23.19 -10.74 -8.49
C GLY A 93 -22.98 -11.20 -9.95
N ASP A 94 -24.05 -11.17 -10.75
CA ASP A 94 -24.03 -11.53 -12.18
C ASP A 94 -23.41 -10.45 -13.09
N SER A 95 -22.55 -9.62 -12.50
CA SER A 95 -21.91 -8.47 -13.12
C SER A 95 -20.42 -8.44 -12.82
N THR A 96 -19.82 -9.62 -12.68
CA THR A 96 -18.41 -9.80 -12.34
C THR A 96 -17.57 -9.98 -13.59
N TYR A 97 -16.40 -9.35 -13.61
CA TYR A 97 -15.48 -9.41 -14.74
C TYR A 97 -14.49 -10.55 -14.58
N LEU A 98 -14.14 -11.18 -15.69
CA LEU A 98 -13.13 -12.22 -15.75
C LEU A 98 -12.09 -11.86 -16.82
N SER A 99 -10.81 -12.15 -16.57
CA SER A 99 -9.76 -11.94 -17.58
C SER A 99 -10.08 -12.70 -18.86
N GLU A 100 -9.74 -12.11 -20.01
CA GLU A 100 -10.03 -12.66 -21.33
C GLU A 100 -9.45 -14.06 -21.54
N VAL A 101 -8.34 -14.38 -20.87
CA VAL A 101 -7.71 -15.70 -20.96
C VAL A 101 -8.65 -16.81 -20.49
N TYR A 102 -9.51 -16.52 -19.52
CA TYR A 102 -10.53 -17.43 -19.01
C TYR A 102 -11.86 -17.30 -19.75
N LEU A 103 -11.96 -16.51 -20.81
CA LEU A 103 -13.15 -16.43 -21.67
C LEU A 103 -13.06 -17.36 -22.87
N LYS A 104 -11.83 -17.67 -23.32
CA LYS A 104 -11.53 -18.63 -24.40
C LYS A 104 -12.06 -20.04 -24.09
N GLN A 105 -12.38 -20.82 -25.12
CA GLN A 105 -12.91 -22.19 -24.96
C GLN A 105 -11.94 -23.06 -24.14
N ILE A 106 -10.66 -22.99 -24.45
CA ILE A 106 -9.57 -23.54 -23.66
C ILE A 106 -8.79 -22.37 -23.08
N ALA A 107 -8.70 -22.29 -21.76
CA ALA A 107 -7.89 -21.27 -21.11
C ALA A 107 -6.40 -21.54 -21.37
N ASN A 108 -5.67 -20.50 -21.77
CA ASN A 108 -4.23 -20.59 -21.99
C ASN A 108 -3.52 -19.49 -21.18
N PRO A 109 -3.45 -19.62 -19.85
CA PRO A 109 -2.76 -18.65 -19.01
C PRO A 109 -1.25 -18.69 -19.32
N CYS A 110 -0.72 -17.58 -19.80
CA CYS A 110 0.70 -17.38 -20.04
C CYS A 110 1.13 -15.98 -19.60
N ILE A 111 2.44 -15.78 -19.50
CA ILE A 111 3.02 -14.50 -19.05
C ILE A 111 2.61 -13.35 -19.97
N ASP A 112 2.46 -13.58 -21.27
CA ASP A 112 2.04 -12.53 -22.22
C ASP A 112 0.60 -12.08 -21.98
N GLU A 113 -0.32 -13.00 -21.68
CA GLU A 113 -1.70 -12.66 -21.33
C GLU A 113 -1.76 -11.95 -19.97
N SER A 114 -0.96 -12.40 -18.99
CA SER A 114 -0.86 -11.71 -17.70
C SER A 114 -0.26 -10.31 -17.85
N ARG A 115 0.72 -10.13 -18.75
CA ARG A 115 1.27 -8.81 -19.10
C ARG A 115 0.19 -7.94 -19.71
N ARG A 116 -0.54 -8.43 -20.71
CA ARG A 116 -1.62 -7.67 -21.38
C ARG A 116 -2.68 -7.19 -20.38
N GLU A 117 -3.17 -8.08 -19.52
CA GLU A 117 -4.16 -7.75 -18.49
C GLU A 117 -3.63 -6.76 -17.45
N MET A 118 -2.38 -6.93 -17.03
CA MET A 118 -1.71 -5.99 -16.14
C MET A 118 -1.59 -4.62 -16.82
N GLU A 119 -1.12 -4.55 -18.06
CA GLU A 119 -0.93 -3.28 -18.76
C GLU A 119 -2.26 -2.54 -18.93
N MET A 120 -3.33 -3.23 -19.33
CA MET A 120 -4.66 -2.62 -19.43
C MET A 120 -5.15 -2.08 -18.09
N SER A 121 -5.06 -2.89 -17.02
CA SER A 121 -5.61 -2.53 -15.73
C SER A 121 -4.79 -1.46 -15.00
N VAL A 122 -3.47 -1.63 -14.95
CA VAL A 122 -2.56 -0.75 -14.23
C VAL A 122 -2.37 0.55 -14.99
N PHE A 123 -2.05 0.49 -16.29
CA PHE A 123 -1.88 1.73 -17.05
C PHE A 123 -3.21 2.47 -17.22
N GLY A 124 -4.31 1.77 -17.50
CA GLY A 124 -5.62 2.40 -17.55
C GLY A 124 -5.99 3.12 -16.24
N SER A 125 -5.68 2.53 -15.08
CA SER A 125 -5.91 3.19 -13.78
C SER A 125 -5.05 4.44 -13.60
N ILE A 126 -3.77 4.40 -14.00
CA ILE A 126 -2.85 5.54 -13.91
C ILE A 126 -3.28 6.66 -14.86
N ASP A 127 -3.59 6.33 -16.13
CA ASP A 127 -4.08 7.28 -17.12
C ASP A 127 -5.33 8.01 -16.62
N MET A 128 -6.30 7.27 -16.07
CA MET A 128 -7.51 7.85 -15.47
C MET A 128 -7.19 8.77 -14.28
N LEU A 129 -6.26 8.38 -13.40
CA LEU A 129 -5.89 9.16 -12.23
C LEU A 129 -5.16 10.47 -12.61
N LEU A 130 -4.22 10.39 -13.54
CA LEU A 130 -3.48 11.55 -14.06
C LEU A 130 -4.43 12.51 -14.78
N ALA A 131 -5.31 11.99 -15.63
CA ALA A 131 -6.31 12.80 -16.32
C ALA A 131 -7.29 13.48 -15.35
N LYS A 132 -7.69 12.79 -14.27
CA LYS A 132 -8.61 13.33 -13.26
C LYS A 132 -7.98 14.41 -12.39
N THR A 133 -6.72 14.24 -12.02
CA THR A 133 -6.03 15.13 -11.07
C THR A 133 -5.26 16.26 -11.75
N GLY A 134 -4.86 16.10 -13.01
CA GLY A 134 -3.98 17.05 -13.71
C GLY A 134 -2.54 17.08 -13.19
N VAL A 135 -2.17 16.15 -12.30
CA VAL A 135 -0.81 16.04 -11.77
C VAL A 135 0.14 15.65 -12.90
N ARG A 136 1.26 16.36 -13.02
CA ARG A 136 2.28 16.05 -14.02
C ARG A 136 3.14 14.90 -13.53
N CYS A 137 3.59 14.06 -14.46
CA CYS A 137 4.43 12.90 -14.15
C CYS A 137 5.75 13.28 -13.45
N GLU A 138 6.29 14.47 -13.73
CA GLU A 138 7.53 14.98 -13.13
C GLU A 138 7.36 15.41 -11.67
N ASP A 139 6.13 15.68 -11.24
CA ASP A 139 5.81 16.09 -9.87
C ASP A 139 5.62 14.87 -8.93
N ILE A 140 5.64 13.64 -9.47
CA ILE A 140 5.50 12.40 -8.70
C ILE A 140 6.86 11.98 -8.15
N GLY A 141 7.07 12.16 -6.85
CA GLY A 141 8.32 11.79 -6.16
C GLY A 141 8.40 10.35 -5.64
N ILE A 142 7.26 9.68 -5.46
CA ILE A 142 7.19 8.34 -4.86
C ILE A 142 6.21 7.49 -5.67
N LEU A 143 6.64 6.29 -6.06
CA LEU A 143 5.81 5.27 -6.69
C LEU A 143 5.85 4.00 -5.85
N ILE A 144 4.68 3.58 -5.34
CA ILE A 144 4.51 2.29 -4.67
C ILE A 144 3.60 1.44 -5.54
N VAL A 145 4.12 0.30 -5.96
CA VAL A 145 3.43 -0.66 -6.81
C VAL A 145 3.25 -1.94 -6.03
N ASN A 146 2.05 -2.50 -6.09
CA ASN A 146 1.80 -3.83 -5.58
C ASN A 146 1.19 -4.70 -6.69
N CYS A 147 1.79 -5.87 -6.90
CA CYS A 147 1.20 -6.91 -7.73
C CYS A 147 1.54 -8.30 -7.17
N CYS A 148 0.55 -9.18 -7.09
CA CYS A 148 0.75 -10.58 -6.70
C CYS A 148 0.63 -11.55 -7.89
N ILE A 149 0.10 -11.09 -9.02
CA ILE A 149 -0.26 -11.93 -10.17
C ILE A 149 0.78 -11.82 -11.30
N TYR A 150 1.53 -10.72 -11.35
CA TYR A 150 2.52 -10.45 -12.40
C TYR A 150 3.82 -9.89 -11.80
N ASN A 151 4.80 -10.78 -11.60
CA ASN A 151 6.09 -10.48 -10.95
C ASN A 151 7.25 -10.89 -11.85
N THR A 152 7.51 -10.10 -12.90
CA THR A 152 8.54 -10.38 -13.90
C THR A 152 9.73 -9.43 -13.79
N MET A 153 10.78 -9.73 -14.55
CA MET A 153 11.82 -8.75 -14.91
C MET A 153 11.58 -8.26 -16.34
N PRO A 154 11.54 -6.93 -16.61
CA PRO A 154 11.60 -5.82 -15.64
C PRO A 154 10.40 -5.80 -14.69
N SER A 155 10.60 -5.22 -13.49
CA SER A 155 9.54 -5.10 -12.49
C SER A 155 8.42 -4.19 -12.98
N LEU A 156 7.23 -4.34 -12.40
CA LEU A 156 6.10 -3.49 -12.74
C LEU A 156 6.38 -2.01 -12.47
N SER A 157 7.05 -1.72 -11.35
CA SER A 157 7.45 -0.36 -11.03
C SER A 157 8.41 0.23 -12.07
N SER A 158 9.38 -0.52 -12.57
CA SER A 158 10.27 -0.07 -13.65
C SER A 158 9.52 0.16 -14.96
N MET A 159 8.54 -0.67 -15.29
CA MET A 159 7.71 -0.48 -16.48
C MET A 159 6.87 0.79 -16.41
N ILE A 160 6.28 1.09 -15.24
CA ILE A 160 5.53 2.33 -15.00
C ILE A 160 6.45 3.55 -15.12
N VAL A 161 7.60 3.55 -14.42
CA VAL A 161 8.58 4.65 -14.48
C VAL A 161 8.98 4.93 -15.93
N ASN A 162 9.32 3.89 -16.69
CA ASN A 162 9.74 4.05 -18.08
C ASN A 162 8.61 4.52 -19.01
N LYS A 163 7.37 4.05 -18.81
CA LYS A 163 6.23 4.40 -19.66
C LYS A 163 5.81 5.86 -19.47
N TYR A 164 5.69 6.30 -18.22
CA TYR A 164 5.21 7.64 -17.87
C TYR A 164 6.32 8.68 -17.76
N LYS A 165 7.59 8.28 -17.98
CA LYS A 165 8.76 9.16 -17.84
C LYS A 165 8.74 9.91 -16.52
N LEU A 166 8.48 9.15 -15.44
CA LEU A 166 8.52 9.70 -14.08
C LEU A 166 9.92 10.25 -13.80
N LYS A 167 10.00 11.19 -12.85
CA LYS A 167 11.24 11.88 -12.47
C LYS A 167 12.41 10.92 -12.23
N ASP A 168 13.61 11.30 -12.68
CA ASP A 168 14.83 10.48 -12.57
C ASP A 168 15.16 10.05 -11.12
N CYS A 169 14.91 10.93 -10.14
CA CYS A 169 15.14 10.67 -8.72
C CYS A 169 13.91 10.10 -7.99
N ILE A 170 13.05 9.33 -8.68
CA ILE A 170 11.86 8.75 -8.06
C ILE A 170 12.19 7.64 -7.06
N LEU A 171 11.51 7.64 -5.91
CA LEU A 171 11.53 6.52 -4.97
C LEU A 171 10.51 5.46 -5.43
N SER A 172 11.01 4.35 -5.97
CA SER A 172 10.20 3.28 -6.54
C SER A 172 10.22 2.02 -5.67
N TYR A 173 9.04 1.58 -5.21
CA TYR A 173 8.85 0.38 -4.40
C TYR A 173 7.96 -0.62 -5.14
N ASN A 174 8.42 -1.87 -5.27
CA ASN A 174 7.66 -2.96 -5.90
C ASN A 174 7.37 -4.05 -4.87
N LEU A 175 6.16 -4.02 -4.31
CA LEU A 175 5.66 -4.93 -3.29
C LEU A 175 5.05 -6.18 -3.95
N VAL A 176 5.41 -7.35 -3.43
CA VAL A 176 4.94 -8.66 -3.92
C VAL A 176 4.64 -9.58 -2.74
N GLY A 177 3.76 -10.56 -2.91
CA GLY A 177 3.53 -11.63 -1.93
C GLY A 177 2.57 -11.30 -0.77
N MET A 178 2.08 -10.07 -0.65
CA MET A 178 1.18 -9.67 0.45
C MET A 178 -0.30 -10.00 0.20
N GLY A 179 -0.68 -10.32 -1.05
CA GLY A 179 -2.06 -10.70 -1.41
C GLY A 179 -3.07 -9.58 -1.15
N CYS A 180 -4.24 -9.92 -0.59
CA CYS A 180 -5.35 -8.99 -0.41
C CYS A 180 -5.08 -7.85 0.59
N SER A 181 -4.11 -7.99 1.49
CA SER A 181 -3.76 -6.94 2.47
C SER A 181 -2.84 -5.86 1.89
N ALA A 182 -2.31 -6.08 0.70
CA ALA A 182 -1.25 -5.28 0.13
C ALA A 182 -1.64 -3.82 -0.13
N GLY A 183 -2.91 -3.54 -0.43
CA GLY A 183 -3.41 -2.18 -0.62
C GLY A 183 -3.27 -1.33 0.65
N LEU A 184 -3.64 -1.89 1.81
CA LEU A 184 -3.52 -1.19 3.09
C LEU A 184 -2.04 -0.99 3.48
N MET A 185 -1.19 -1.99 3.20
CA MET A 185 0.25 -1.87 3.44
C MET A 185 0.90 -0.82 2.55
N ALA A 186 0.50 -0.73 1.28
CA ALA A 186 0.99 0.29 0.36
C ALA A 186 0.59 1.70 0.84
N ILE A 187 -0.64 1.89 1.32
CA ILE A 187 -1.10 3.16 1.88
C ILE A 187 -0.32 3.52 3.16
N GLY A 188 -0.11 2.55 4.06
CA GLY A 188 0.69 2.76 5.28
C GLY A 188 2.14 3.13 4.97
N LEU A 189 2.76 2.46 3.99
CA LEU A 189 4.08 2.82 3.51
C LEU A 189 4.09 4.22 2.89
N ALA A 190 3.10 4.57 2.07
CA ALA A 190 2.98 5.91 1.48
C ALA A 190 2.93 7.00 2.56
N GLN A 191 2.13 6.77 3.62
CA GLN A 191 2.03 7.69 4.75
C GLN A 191 3.39 7.89 5.44
N GLN A 192 4.09 6.80 5.76
CA GLN A 192 5.39 6.86 6.43
C GLN A 192 6.43 7.58 5.57
N LEU A 193 6.49 7.27 4.27
CA LEU A 193 7.43 7.92 3.36
C LEU A 193 7.12 9.41 3.22
N LEU A 194 5.85 9.79 3.04
CA LEU A 194 5.47 11.19 2.91
C LEU A 194 5.75 12.00 4.19
N GLN A 195 5.66 11.40 5.38
CA GLN A 195 6.01 12.05 6.64
C GLN A 195 7.52 12.25 6.81
N VAL A 196 8.35 11.33 6.30
CA VAL A 196 9.81 11.44 6.40
C VAL A 196 10.36 12.40 5.32
N PHE A 197 9.84 12.32 4.09
CA PHE A 197 10.34 13.12 2.97
C PHE A 197 9.74 14.54 2.91
N SER A 198 8.66 14.83 3.62
CA SER A 198 8.19 16.22 3.81
C SER A 198 9.18 17.05 4.63
N GLU A 199 9.88 16.45 5.59
CA GLU A 199 10.85 17.15 6.46
C GLU A 199 12.13 17.57 5.71
N CYS A 200 12.56 16.83 4.69
CA CYS A 200 13.69 17.22 3.83
C CYS A 200 13.36 18.36 2.84
N SER A 201 12.08 18.66 2.62
CA SER A 201 11.64 19.73 1.70
C SER A 201 11.72 21.13 2.31
N LEU A 202 12.04 21.25 3.62
CA LEU A 202 12.25 22.53 4.31
C LEU A 202 13.69 23.06 4.24
N HIS A 203 14.59 22.34 3.54
CA HIS A 203 16.00 22.71 3.41
C HIS A 203 16.44 22.99 1.95
N TYR A 204 15.51 23.15 1.02
CA TYR A 204 15.78 23.64 -0.33
C TYR A 204 14.94 24.87 -0.65
#